data_AF-A0A2W5Z8L3-F1
#
_entry.id   AF-A0A2W5Z8L3-F1
#
_cell.length_a   1.000
_cell.length_b   1.000
_cell.length_c   1.000
_cell.angle_alpha   90.00
_cell.angle_beta   90.00
_cell.angle_gamma   90.00
#
_symmetry.space_group_name_H-M   'P 1'
#
loop_
_entity.id
_entity.type
_entity.pdbx_description
1 polymer ?
#
loop_
_entity_poly.entity_id
_entity_poly.type
_entity_poly.pdbx_seq_one_letter_code
_entity_poly.pdbx_strand_id
1 'polypeptide(L)' 'MLMLPVPAAGILRAVSGVEESTAVPGVTGVEVTIPLGQAVEPLPEGDRYLGFVIARGPDPGFVEAALRQAQALIHIEVE' A
#
# COMPACT_ATOMS: atom_id res chain seq x y z
N MET A 1 -8.27 -7.43 -1.25
CA MET A 1 -7.28 -6.48 -0.73
C MET A 1 -5.94 -6.78 -1.38
N LEU A 2 -5.06 -5.78 -1.44
CA LEU A 2 -3.71 -5.93 -1.95
C LEU A 2 -2.71 -5.32 -0.95
N MET A 3 -1.54 -5.93 -0.84
CA MET A 3 -0.49 -5.52 0.09
C MET A 3 0.39 -4.45 -0.53
N LEU A 4 0.73 -3.41 0.23
CA LEU A 4 1.70 -2.42 -0.22
C LEU A 4 3.12 -3.03 -0.14
N PRO A 5 3.84 -3.16 -1.28
CA PRO A 5 5.15 -3.77 -1.29
C PRO A 5 6.18 -2.84 -0.64
N VAL A 6 7.14 -3.42 0.09
CA VAL A 6 8.32 -2.71 0.57
C VAL A 6 9.41 -2.82 -0.52
N PRO A 7 9.82 -1.72 -1.18
CA PRO A 7 10.73 -1.80 -2.31
C PRO A 7 12.19 -2.13 -1.90
N ALA A 8 12.59 -1.77 -0.68
CA ALA A 8 13.92 -2.01 -0.13
C ALA A 8 13.86 -2.04 1.41
N ALA A 9 14.84 -2.71 2.03
CA ALA A 9 15.02 -2.64 3.48
C ALA A 9 15.59 -1.28 3.88
N GLY A 10 15.20 -0.77 5.06
CA GLY A 10 15.71 0.49 5.59
C GLY A 10 14.73 1.16 6.55
N ILE A 11 14.85 2.48 6.73
CA ILE A 11 13.95 3.25 7.59
C ILE A 11 12.86 3.90 6.75
N LEU A 12 11.59 3.65 7.08
CA LEU A 12 10.47 4.31 6.41
C LEU A 12 10.48 5.81 6.68
N ARG A 13 10.68 6.62 5.66
CA ARG A 13 10.73 8.09 5.77
C ARG A 13 9.42 8.75 5.41
N ALA A 14 8.80 8.31 4.33
CA ALA A 14 7.54 8.87 3.88
C ALA A 14 6.67 7.82 3.17
N VAL A 15 5.37 8.02 3.28
CA VAL A 15 4.37 7.38 2.42
C VAL A 15 3.49 8.49 1.87
N SER A 16 3.40 8.60 0.55
CA SER A 16 2.60 9.61 -0.15
C SER A 16 1.66 8.96 -1.17
N GLY A 17 0.71 9.73 -1.69
CA GLY A 17 -0.31 9.23 -2.61
C GLY A 17 -1.52 8.54 -1.94
N VAL A 18 -1.61 8.58 -0.61
CA VAL A 18 -2.68 7.90 0.16
C VAL A 18 -4.05 8.49 -0.12
N GLU A 19 -4.15 9.82 -0.22
CA GLU A 19 -5.41 10.49 -0.52
C GLU A 19 -5.88 10.17 -1.95
N GLU A 20 -4.96 10.23 -2.91
CA GLU A 20 -5.21 9.90 -4.32
C GLU A 20 -5.59 8.43 -4.49
N SER A 21 -4.90 7.53 -3.78
CA SER A 21 -5.20 6.10 -3.74
C SER A 21 -6.60 5.83 -3.17
N THR A 22 -6.97 6.53 -2.10
CA THR A 22 -8.30 6.43 -1.49
C THR A 22 -9.40 6.99 -2.39
N ALA A 23 -9.09 7.96 -3.24
CA ALA A 23 -10.02 8.54 -4.20
C ALA A 23 -10.32 7.64 -5.42
N VAL A 24 -9.57 6.55 -5.61
CA VAL A 24 -9.83 5.60 -6.71
C VAL A 24 -11.19 4.93 -6.54
N PRO A 25 -12.07 4.95 -7.56
CA PRO A 25 -13.38 4.30 -7.49
C PRO A 25 -13.27 2.82 -7.09
N GLY A 26 -14.06 2.43 -6.09
CA GLY A 26 -14.07 1.08 -5.56
C GLY A 26 -13.08 0.85 -4.41
N VAL A 27 -12.13 1.76 -4.16
CA VAL A 27 -11.31 1.70 -2.95
C VAL A 27 -12.16 2.07 -1.74
N THR A 28 -12.09 1.25 -0.70
CA THR A 28 -12.82 1.43 0.55
C THR A 28 -11.90 1.72 1.72
N GLY A 29 -10.58 1.61 1.53
CA GLY A 29 -9.61 1.98 2.55
C GLY A 29 -8.18 1.78 2.08
N VAL A 30 -7.29 2.64 2.58
CA VAL A 30 -5.85 2.51 2.49
C VAL A 30 -5.32 2.60 3.92
N GLU A 31 -4.57 1.60 4.34
CA GLU A 31 -4.00 1.53 5.68
C GLU A 31 -2.49 1.42 5.59
N VAL A 32 -1.78 2.25 6.34
CA VAL A 32 -0.33 2.17 6.53
C VAL A 32 -0.08 1.72 7.96
N THR A 33 0.50 0.54 8.12
CA THR A 33 0.66 -0.14 9.41
C THR A 33 2.02 0.11 10.05
N ILE A 34 3.02 0.55 9.27
CA ILE A 34 4.36 0.86 9.78
C ILE A 34 4.47 2.37 10.00
N PRO A 35 4.71 2.84 11.24
CA PRO A 35 4.96 4.25 11.51
C PRO A 35 6.22 4.76 10.81
N LEU A 36 6.23 6.05 10.46
CA LEU A 36 7.44 6.72 9.97
C LEU A 36 8.56 6.64 11.01
N GLY A 37 9.80 6.49 10.54
CA GLY A 37 10.99 6.31 11.38
C GLY A 37 11.19 4.89 11.91
N GLN A 38 10.38 3.92 11.49
CA GLN A 38 10.57 2.51 11.81
C GLN A 38 11.26 1.75 10.69
N ALA A 39 11.99 0.70 11.06
CA ALA A 39 12.61 -0.20 10.11
C ALA A 39 11.53 -0.97 9.32
N VAL A 40 11.74 -1.07 8.01
CA VAL A 40 10.98 -1.89 7.07
C VAL A 40 11.92 -2.88 6.41
N GLU A 41 11.45 -4.11 6.22
CA GLU A 41 12.20 -5.17 5.54
C GLU A 41 11.26 -5.82 4.51
N PRO A 42 11.74 -6.09 3.29
CA PRO A 42 10.99 -6.87 2.31
C PRO A 42 10.82 -8.31 2.82
N LEU A 43 9.74 -8.96 2.37
CA LEU A 43 9.50 -10.38 2.64
C LEU A 43 10.48 -11.26 1.84
N PRO A 44 10.87 -12.46 2.34
CA PRO A 44 10.35 -13.16 3.53
C PRO A 44 10.98 -12.76 4.88
N GLU A 45 12.06 -11.96 4.88
CA GLU A 45 12.79 -11.63 6.11
C GLU A 45 11.97 -10.74 7.08
N GLY A 46 11.12 -9.86 6.55
CA GLY A 46 10.23 -9.02 7.36
C GLY A 46 9.00 -9.75 7.96
N ASP A 47 8.68 -9.46 9.21
CA ASP A 47 7.47 -9.93 9.91
C ASP A 47 6.28 -8.95 9.81
N ARG A 48 6.52 -7.77 9.24
CA ARG A 48 5.56 -6.66 9.16
C ARG A 48 5.30 -6.26 7.72
N TYR A 49 4.03 -6.06 7.41
CA TYR A 49 3.59 -5.48 6.14
C TYR A 49 3.58 -3.96 6.25
N LEU A 50 3.92 -3.26 5.16
CA LEU A 50 3.87 -1.80 5.13
C LEU A 50 2.43 -1.28 5.30
N GLY A 51 1.48 -2.00 4.71
CA GLY A 51 0.08 -1.60 4.68
C GLY A 51 -0.70 -2.32 3.60
N PHE A 52 -1.94 -1.88 3.39
CA PHE A 52 -2.88 -2.53 2.49
C PHE A 52 -3.78 -1.52 1.78
N VAL A 53 -4.21 -1.89 0.57
CA VAL A 53 -5.33 -1.28 -0.13
C VAL A 53 -6.50 -2.26 -0.13
N ILE A 54 -7.68 -1.76 0.24
CA ILE A 54 -8.92 -2.53 0.27
C ILE A 54 -9.85 -1.92 -0.76
N ALA A 55 -10.43 -2.77 -1.61
CA ALA A 55 -11.40 -2.37 -2.61
C ALA A 55 -12.57 -3.35 -2.66
N ARG A 56 -13.72 -2.84 -3.10
CA ARG A 56 -14.96 -3.58 -3.30
C ARG A 56 -15.63 -3.13 -4.59
N GLY A 57 -16.26 -4.07 -5.30
CA GLY A 57 -16.93 -3.79 -6.55
C GLY A 57 -17.79 -4.94 -7.04
N PRO A 58 -18.39 -4.78 -8.24
CA PRO A 58 -19.39 -5.70 -8.78
C PRO A 58 -18.83 -7.05 -9.21
N ASP A 59 -17.55 -7.12 -9.57
CA ASP A 59 -16.89 -8.34 -10.04
C ASP A 59 -15.39 -8.34 -9.70
N PRO A 60 -14.72 -9.52 -9.78
CA PRO A 60 -13.30 -9.63 -9.45
C PRO A 60 -12.38 -8.76 -10.32
N GLY A 61 -12.70 -8.58 -11.61
CA GLY A 61 -11.88 -7.81 -12.54
C GLY A 61 -11.89 -6.32 -12.21
N PHE A 62 -13.06 -5.78 -11.87
CA PHE A 62 -13.18 -4.42 -11.34
C PHE A 62 -12.36 -4.23 -10.06
N VAL A 63 -12.48 -5.15 -9.11
CA VAL A 63 -11.76 -5.08 -7.83
C VAL A 63 -10.25 -5.13 -8.06
N GLU A 64 -9.77 -6.02 -8.92
CA GLU A 64 -8.35 -6.11 -9.26
C GLU A 64 -7.83 -4.82 -9.90
N ALA A 65 -8.57 -4.26 -10.86
CA ALA A 65 -8.20 -3.00 -11.51
C ALA A 65 -8.11 -1.85 -10.51
N ALA A 66 -9.11 -1.70 -9.62
CA ALA A 66 -9.12 -0.69 -8.58
C ALA A 66 -7.93 -0.84 -7.62
N LEU A 67 -7.65 -2.07 -7.16
CA LEU A 67 -6.51 -2.34 -6.28
C LEU A 67 -5.18 -2.00 -6.93
N ARG A 68 -4.96 -2.39 -8.20
CA ARG A 68 -3.72 -2.11 -8.93
C ARG A 68 -3.53 -0.63 -9.20
N GLN A 69 -4.59 0.07 -9.61
CA GLN A 69 -4.54 1.52 -9.83
C GLN A 69 -4.21 2.26 -8.53
N ALA A 70 -4.90 1.92 -7.43
CA ALA A 70 -4.69 2.51 -6.13
C ALA A 70 -3.29 2.24 -5.57
N GLN A 71 -2.77 1.02 -5.75
CA GLN A 71 -1.39 0.68 -5.35
C GLN A 71 -0.36 1.49 -6.15
N ALA A 72 -0.56 1.70 -7.45
CA ALA A 72 0.38 2.43 -8.30
C ALA A 72 0.52 3.92 -7.94
N LEU A 73 -0.45 4.48 -7.21
CA LEU A 73 -0.42 5.85 -6.71
C LEU A 73 0.37 5.98 -5.40
N ILE A 74 0.63 4.87 -4.69
CA ILE A 74 1.36 4.90 -3.44
C ILE A 74 2.86 4.96 -3.70
N HIS A 75 3.50 5.98 -3.13
CA HIS A 75 4.94 6.15 -3.17
C HIS A 75 5.53 5.99 -1.77
N ILE A 76 6.65 5.27 -1.70
CA ILE A 76 7.30 4.88 -0.45
C ILE A 76 8.74 5.33 -0.52
N GLU A 77 9.17 6.08 0.49
CA GLU A 77 10.56 6.50 0.64
C GLU A 77 11.19 5.74 1.80
N VAL A 78 12.28 5.04 1.50
CA VAL A 78 13.08 4.26 2.46
C VAL A 78 14.52 4.75 2.38
N GLU A 79 15.14 4.95 3.55
CA GLU A 79 16.57 5.29 3.70
C GLU A 79 17.40 4.08 4.13
#